data_AF-A0A8V8TPS7-F1
#
_entry.id   AF-A0A8V8TPS7-F1
#
_cell.length_a   1.000
_cell.length_b   1.000
_cell.length_c   1.000
_cell.angle_alpha   90.00
_cell.angle_beta   90.00
_cell.angle_gamma   90.00
#
_symmetry.space_group_name_H-M   'P 1'
#
loop_
_entity.id
_entity.type
_entity.pdbx_description
1 polymer ?
#
loop_
_entity_poly.entity_id
_entity_poly.type
_entity_poly.pdbx_seq_one_letter_code
_entity_poly.pdbx_strand_id
1 'polypeptide(L)'
;MGVFCLGPWGLGRKLRTPGKGPLQLLSRLCGDHLQAIPAKKAPAGQEEPGTPPSSPLSAEQLDRIQRNKAAALLRLAARNVPVGFGESWKKHLSGEFGKPYFIKLMGFVAEERKHYTVYPPPHQVFTWTQMCDIKDVKVVILGQDPYHGPNQAHGLCFSVQRPVPPPPRYSCFTVWRTFIKSCLQT
;
A
#
# COMPACT_ATOMS: atom_id res chain seq x y z
N MET A 1 -7.97 13.27 -22.17
CA MET A 1 -8.38 11.84 -22.13
C MET A 1 -7.49 11.15 -21.12
N GLY A 2 -7.99 10.85 -19.93
CA GLY A 2 -7.24 10.12 -18.90
C GLY A 2 -7.38 8.61 -19.13
N VAL A 3 -6.28 7.96 -19.47
CA VAL A 3 -6.19 6.50 -19.61
C VAL A 3 -5.64 5.95 -18.30
N PHE A 4 -6.35 4.98 -17.73
CA PHE A 4 -6.08 4.48 -16.39
C PHE A 4 -5.52 3.05 -16.43
N CYS A 5 -4.49 2.70 -15.65
CA CYS A 5 -3.96 1.34 -15.62
C CYS A 5 -3.77 0.84 -14.17
N LEU A 6 -4.34 -0.32 -13.82
CA LEU A 6 -4.10 -1.04 -12.56
C LEU A 6 -3.69 -2.48 -12.85
N GLY A 7 -2.45 -2.87 -12.58
CA GLY A 7 -1.98 -4.25 -12.75
C GLY A 7 -2.21 -5.10 -11.49
N PRO A 8 -2.69 -6.35 -11.61
CA PRO A 8 -2.64 -7.33 -10.52
C PRO A 8 -1.20 -7.84 -10.37
N TRP A 9 -0.66 -7.76 -9.15
CA TRP A 9 0.67 -8.29 -8.82
C TRP A 9 0.61 -9.83 -8.75
N GLY A 10 0.77 -10.48 -9.91
CA GLY A 10 0.88 -11.93 -10.03
C GLY A 10 2.30 -12.41 -9.73
N LEU A 11 2.54 -12.91 -8.52
CA LEU A 11 3.74 -13.64 -8.16
C LEU A 11 3.88 -14.91 -9.02
N GLY A 12 4.82 -14.90 -9.96
CA GLY A 12 5.18 -16.05 -10.75
C GLY A 12 6.69 -16.16 -10.95
N ARG A 13 7.39 -16.85 -10.02
CA ARG A 13 8.36 -17.93 -10.34
C ARG A 13 9.04 -18.56 -9.11
N LYS A 14 8.89 -19.90 -9.06
CA LYS A 14 9.74 -20.99 -8.53
C LYS A 14 10.25 -20.93 -7.07
N LEU A 15 9.56 -21.71 -6.23
CA LEU A 15 10.06 -22.31 -4.99
C LEU A 15 11.43 -22.96 -5.17
N ARG A 16 12.36 -22.66 -4.25
CA ARG A 16 13.53 -23.49 -3.96
C ARG A 16 13.74 -23.50 -2.43
N THR A 17 13.67 -24.68 -1.83
CA THR A 17 14.13 -24.99 -0.45
C THR A 17 14.92 -26.31 -0.53
N PRO A 18 15.63 -26.78 0.52
CA PRO A 18 16.02 -26.13 1.78
C PRO A 18 17.55 -26.22 2.07
N GLY A 19 18.06 -25.32 2.93
CA GLY A 19 19.37 -25.46 3.58
C GLY A 19 19.23 -25.23 5.08
N LYS A 20 19.47 -26.27 5.88
CA LYS A 20 19.41 -26.30 7.35
C LYS A 20 20.63 -25.59 7.98
N GLY A 21 20.43 -24.88 9.09
CA GLY A 21 21.49 -24.42 10.00
C GLY A 21 20.91 -23.65 11.21
N PRO A 22 21.49 -23.75 12.43
CA PRO A 22 20.70 -23.99 13.64
C PRO A 22 20.40 -22.77 14.54
N LEU A 23 19.42 -22.97 15.41
CA LEU A 23 19.04 -22.18 16.58
C LEU A 23 20.15 -22.11 17.66
N GLN A 24 20.43 -20.92 18.18
CA GLN A 24 20.97 -20.60 19.53
C GLN A 24 20.50 -19.16 19.83
N LEU A 25 19.46 -18.92 20.63
CA LEU A 25 19.35 -18.80 22.10
C LEU A 25 20.17 -17.65 22.75
N LEU A 26 19.41 -16.83 23.49
CA LEU A 26 19.70 -15.72 24.41
C LEU A 26 21.05 -15.73 25.16
N SER A 27 21.62 -14.53 25.39
CA SER A 27 21.66 -13.90 26.73
C SER A 27 22.28 -12.49 26.76
N ARG A 28 21.72 -11.62 27.62
CA ARG A 28 22.32 -10.45 28.34
C ARG A 28 22.78 -9.27 27.47
N LEU A 29 22.35 -8.03 27.72
CA LEU A 29 22.73 -7.22 28.89
C LEU A 29 21.60 -6.25 29.35
N CYS A 30 21.59 -6.06 30.66
CA CYS A 30 20.75 -5.15 31.46
C CYS A 30 21.43 -3.78 31.61
N GLY A 31 20.63 -2.74 31.86
CA GLY A 31 21.03 -1.35 32.17
C GLY A 31 20.76 -0.40 31.00
N ASP A 32 20.03 0.71 31.10
CA ASP A 32 19.70 1.53 32.26
C ASP A 32 18.42 2.38 32.01
N HIS A 33 17.84 2.80 33.14
CA HIS A 33 17.12 4.07 33.37
C HIS A 33 15.76 4.32 32.71
N LEU A 34 14.69 3.82 33.35
CA LEU A 34 13.37 4.46 33.30
C LEU A 34 13.07 5.10 34.67
N GLN A 35 13.07 6.43 34.71
CA GLN A 35 12.53 7.20 35.84
C GLN A 35 11.01 7.06 35.88
N ALA A 36 10.50 6.66 37.05
CA ALA A 36 9.08 6.51 37.33
C ALA A 36 8.39 7.87 37.48
N ILE A 37 7.20 8.03 36.88
CA ILE A 37 6.27 9.14 37.13
C ILE A 37 5.31 8.71 38.25
N PRO A 38 5.00 9.56 39.25
CA PRO A 38 4.23 9.15 40.43
C PRO A 38 2.74 8.93 40.11
N ALA A 39 2.22 7.80 40.60
CA ALA A 39 0.81 7.45 40.55
C ALA A 39 -0.03 8.42 41.41
N LYS A 40 -1.09 8.98 40.82
CA LYS A 40 -2.09 9.76 41.55
C LYS A 40 -2.92 8.83 42.44
N LYS A 41 -2.99 9.20 43.72
CA LYS A 41 -3.75 8.58 44.81
C LYS A 41 -5.25 8.52 44.48
N ALA A 42 -5.85 7.33 44.59
CA ALA A 42 -7.30 7.15 44.55
C ALA A 42 -7.92 7.42 45.93
N PRO A 43 -9.13 8.00 46.04
CA PRO A 43 -9.87 8.07 47.31
C PRO A 43 -10.68 6.79 47.52
N ALA A 44 -10.71 6.34 48.77
CA ALA A 44 -11.45 5.18 49.26
C ALA A 44 -12.97 5.45 49.33
N GLY A 45 -13.78 4.46 48.97
CA GLY A 45 -15.23 4.47 49.12
C GLY A 45 -15.85 3.08 48.88
N GLN A 46 -16.11 2.38 49.99
CA GLN A 46 -17.16 1.38 50.30
C GLN A 46 -17.57 0.32 49.25
N GLU A 47 -17.43 -0.95 49.63
CA GLU A 47 -17.98 -2.14 48.97
C GLU A 47 -19.47 -2.34 49.31
N GLU A 48 -20.32 -2.46 48.28
CA GLU A 48 -21.70 -2.98 48.37
C GLU A 48 -21.81 -4.23 47.46
N PRO A 49 -22.50 -5.31 47.89
CA PRO A 49 -22.48 -6.58 47.19
C PRO A 49 -23.61 -6.69 46.15
N GLY A 50 -23.23 -7.00 44.90
CA GLY A 50 -24.12 -7.62 43.91
C GLY A 50 -24.74 -6.68 42.87
N THR A 51 -24.02 -6.41 41.78
CA THR A 51 -24.65 -6.22 40.46
C THR A 51 -23.63 -6.59 39.37
N PRO A 52 -23.93 -7.49 38.42
CA PRO A 52 -23.02 -7.78 37.33
C PRO A 52 -22.89 -6.53 36.42
N PRO A 53 -21.68 -6.09 36.02
CA PRO A 53 -21.56 -5.01 35.07
C PRO A 53 -21.83 -5.56 33.67
N SER A 54 -23.09 -5.48 33.23
CA SER A 54 -23.48 -5.79 31.85
C SER A 54 -24.28 -4.66 31.20
N SER A 55 -24.08 -3.42 31.64
CA SER A 55 -24.66 -2.26 30.97
C SER A 55 -24.09 -2.14 29.55
N PRO A 56 -24.94 -2.18 28.49
CA PRO A 56 -24.50 -1.90 27.13
C PRO A 56 -23.84 -0.52 27.08
N LEU A 57 -22.78 -0.38 26.28
CA LEU A 57 -22.14 0.92 26.03
C LEU A 57 -23.21 1.95 25.65
N SER A 58 -23.17 3.15 26.26
CA SER A 58 -24.09 4.22 25.88
C SER A 58 -23.87 4.62 24.42
N ALA A 59 -24.91 5.14 23.76
CA ALA A 59 -24.81 5.59 22.38
C ALA A 59 -23.67 6.61 22.17
N GLU A 60 -23.43 7.47 23.17
CA GLU A 60 -22.33 8.43 23.15
C GLU A 60 -20.95 7.75 23.31
N GLN A 61 -20.84 6.74 24.17
CA GLN A 61 -19.61 5.96 24.30
C GLN A 61 -19.28 5.22 23.01
N LEU A 62 -20.27 4.64 22.34
CA LEU A 62 -20.10 3.99 21.03
C LEU A 62 -19.64 4.98 19.96
N ASP A 63 -20.28 6.15 19.88
CA ASP A 63 -19.90 7.19 18.92
C ASP A 63 -18.46 7.69 19.15
N ARG A 64 -18.07 7.90 20.42
CA ARG A 64 -16.68 8.24 20.78
C ARG A 64 -15.70 7.15 20.39
N ILE A 65 -16.02 5.88 20.65
CA ILE A 65 -15.19 4.73 20.26
C ILE A 65 -15.05 4.69 18.74
N GLN A 66 -16.15 4.88 18.00
CA GLN A 66 -16.16 4.85 16.55
C GLN A 66 -15.33 5.99 15.94
N ARG A 67 -15.47 7.22 16.46
CA ARG A 67 -14.64 8.37 16.07
C ARG A 67 -13.16 8.14 16.35
N ASN A 68 -12.82 7.64 17.54
CA ASN A 68 -11.44 7.35 17.90
C ASN A 68 -10.82 6.25 17.01
N LYS A 69 -11.59 5.20 16.71
CA LYS A 69 -11.17 4.13 15.81
C LYS A 69 -10.95 4.64 14.39
N ALA A 70 -11.88 5.44 13.86
CA ALA A 70 -11.74 6.05 12.53
C ALA A 70 -10.51 6.96 12.45
N ALA A 71 -10.28 7.80 13.47
CA ALA A 71 -9.11 8.68 13.53
C ALA A 71 -7.79 7.89 13.66
N ALA A 72 -7.78 6.77 14.38
CA ALA A 72 -6.61 5.90 14.46
C ALA A 72 -6.30 5.22 13.11
N LEU A 73 -7.33 4.73 12.41
CA LEU A 73 -7.19 4.14 11.08
C LEU A 73 -6.67 5.16 10.06
N LEU A 74 -7.16 6.40 10.08
CA LEU A 74 -6.65 7.47 9.23
C LEU A 74 -5.16 7.77 9.48
N ARG A 75 -4.72 7.80 10.75
CA ARG A 75 -3.30 8.02 11.09
C ARG A 75 -2.42 6.87 10.62
N LEU A 76 -2.87 5.63 10.79
CA LEU A 76 -2.15 4.45 10.33
C LEU A 76 -2.05 4.40 8.81
N ALA A 77 -3.15 4.69 8.12
CA ALA A 77 -3.16 4.79 6.66
C ALA A 77 -2.22 5.89 6.18
N ALA A 78 -2.26 7.09 6.78
CA ALA A 78 -1.41 8.22 6.41
C ALA A 78 0.09 7.92 6.53
N ARG A 79 0.50 7.12 7.53
CA ARG A 79 1.90 6.69 7.71
C ARG A 79 2.40 5.80 6.57
N ASN A 80 1.51 5.04 5.95
CA ASN A 80 1.86 4.01 4.96
C ASN A 80 1.55 4.43 3.52
N VAL A 81 1.16 5.70 3.29
CA VAL A 81 0.91 6.20 1.93
C VAL A 81 2.24 6.25 1.17
N PRO A 82 2.33 5.63 -0.02
CA PRO A 82 3.52 5.73 -0.85
C PRO A 82 3.80 7.16 -1.31
N VAL A 83 5.08 7.48 -1.51
CA VAL A 83 5.51 8.79 -2.05
C VAL A 83 5.00 8.95 -3.49
N GLY A 84 4.56 10.15 -3.85
CA GLY A 84 4.10 10.47 -5.21
C GLY A 84 2.71 9.92 -5.54
N PHE A 85 1.86 9.68 -4.54
CA PHE A 85 0.49 9.24 -4.75
C PHE A 85 -0.46 10.44 -4.90
N GLY A 86 -1.26 10.47 -5.96
CA GLY A 86 -2.22 11.55 -6.24
C GLY A 86 -3.35 11.63 -5.22
N GLU A 87 -3.74 12.85 -4.85
CA GLU A 87 -4.66 13.09 -3.72
C GLU A 87 -6.08 12.53 -3.97
N SER A 88 -6.62 12.68 -5.18
CA SER A 88 -7.94 12.14 -5.53
C SER A 88 -8.01 10.62 -5.34
N TRP A 89 -6.93 9.93 -5.72
CA TRP A 89 -6.78 8.49 -5.60
C TRP A 89 -6.55 8.07 -4.16
N LYS A 90 -5.69 8.80 -3.45
CA LYS A 90 -5.35 8.56 -2.05
C LYS A 90 -6.61 8.56 -1.18
N LYS A 91 -7.53 9.51 -1.38
CA LYS A 91 -8.80 9.55 -0.65
C LYS A 91 -9.57 8.23 -0.73
N HIS A 92 -9.62 7.63 -1.92
CA HIS A 92 -10.40 6.42 -2.19
C HIS A 92 -9.65 5.12 -1.87
N LEU A 93 -8.32 5.14 -1.95
CA LEU A 93 -7.46 3.95 -1.75
C LEU A 93 -6.75 3.90 -0.39
N SER A 94 -6.90 4.93 0.44
CA SER A 94 -6.27 5.03 1.77
C SER A 94 -6.52 3.81 2.68
N GLY A 95 -7.69 3.18 2.54
CA GLY A 95 -8.04 1.97 3.29
C GLY A 95 -7.14 0.76 3.01
N GLU A 96 -6.41 0.75 1.89
CA GLU A 96 -5.49 -0.34 1.53
C GLU A 96 -4.12 -0.20 2.21
N PHE A 97 -3.65 1.02 2.47
CA PHE A 97 -2.28 1.27 2.94
C PHE A 97 -2.01 0.74 4.35
N GLY A 98 -3.05 0.64 5.17
CA GLY A 98 -2.96 0.06 6.52
C GLY A 98 -3.02 -1.47 6.54
N LYS A 99 -3.34 -2.13 5.43
CA LYS A 99 -3.56 -3.59 5.43
C LYS A 99 -2.23 -4.35 5.49
N PRO A 100 -2.17 -5.50 6.21
CA PRO A 100 -0.93 -6.26 6.39
C PRO A 100 -0.26 -6.66 5.08
N TYR A 101 -1.04 -7.02 4.05
CA TYR A 101 -0.49 -7.42 2.76
C TYR A 101 0.24 -6.25 2.06
N PHE A 102 -0.30 -5.02 2.17
CA PHE A 102 0.27 -3.85 1.52
C PHE A 102 1.57 -3.43 2.21
N ILE A 103 1.58 -3.46 3.55
CA ILE A 103 2.78 -3.21 4.35
C ILE A 103 3.87 -4.23 3.99
N LYS A 104 3.52 -5.52 3.92
CA LYS A 104 4.45 -6.59 3.52
C LYS A 104 4.97 -6.38 2.10
N LEU A 105 4.11 -6.00 1.16
CA LEU A 105 4.49 -5.73 -0.23
C LEU A 105 5.48 -4.56 -0.34
N MET A 106 5.19 -3.44 0.32
CA MET A 106 6.08 -2.27 0.31
C MET A 106 7.43 -2.60 0.95
N GLY A 107 7.44 -3.38 2.04
CA GLY A 107 8.67 -3.87 2.66
C GLY A 107 9.48 -4.78 1.74
N PHE A 108 8.82 -5.72 1.05
CA PHE A 108 9.45 -6.59 0.07
C PHE A 108 10.09 -5.78 -1.07
N VAL A 109 9.35 -4.85 -1.68
CA VAL A 109 9.87 -4.02 -2.79
C VAL A 109 11.02 -3.13 -2.32
N ALA A 110 10.95 -2.58 -1.10
CA ALA A 110 12.03 -1.79 -0.53
C ALA A 110 13.31 -2.62 -0.31
N GLU A 111 13.17 -3.88 0.09
CA GLU A 111 14.30 -4.80 0.25
C GLU A 111 14.89 -5.20 -1.11
N GLU A 112 14.06 -5.55 -2.09
CA GLU A 112 14.52 -5.89 -3.44
C GLU A 112 15.32 -4.76 -4.09
N ARG A 113 14.94 -3.49 -3.83
CA ARG A 113 15.67 -2.31 -4.32
C ARG A 113 17.08 -2.16 -3.75
N LYS A 114 17.40 -2.82 -2.63
CA LYS A 114 18.77 -2.83 -2.07
C LYS A 114 19.68 -3.82 -2.82
N HIS A 115 19.10 -4.88 -3.38
CA HIS A 115 19.84 -5.98 -3.99
C HIS A 115 19.79 -5.96 -5.52
N TYR A 116 18.74 -5.37 -6.11
CA TYR A 116 18.47 -5.39 -7.54
C TYR A 116 18.05 -4.02 -8.08
N THR A 117 18.24 -3.82 -9.38
CA THR A 117 17.64 -2.70 -10.10
C THR A 117 16.16 -3.00 -10.35
N VAL A 118 15.28 -2.37 -9.57
CA VAL A 118 13.82 -2.53 -9.69
C VAL A 118 13.22 -1.34 -10.45
N TYR A 119 12.51 -1.62 -11.53
CA TYR A 119 11.79 -0.62 -12.32
C TYR A 119 10.29 -0.59 -11.99
N PRO A 120 9.62 0.56 -12.12
CA PRO A 120 10.19 1.90 -12.35
C PRO A 120 10.88 2.46 -11.08
N PRO A 121 11.57 3.60 -11.16
CA PRO A 121 12.06 4.32 -9.99
C PRO A 121 10.93 4.60 -8.97
N PRO A 122 11.22 4.65 -7.65
CA PRO A 122 10.19 4.75 -6.61
C PRO A 122 9.18 5.90 -6.81
N HIS A 123 9.66 7.07 -7.20
CA HIS A 123 8.83 8.26 -7.43
C HIS A 123 7.91 8.16 -8.67
N GLN A 124 8.13 7.17 -9.53
CA GLN A 124 7.34 6.94 -10.75
C GLN A 124 6.39 5.75 -10.62
N VAL A 125 6.43 4.97 -9.54
CA VAL A 125 5.55 3.79 -9.39
C VAL A 125 4.07 4.17 -9.48
N PHE A 126 3.71 5.32 -8.92
CA PHE A 126 2.33 5.81 -8.83
C PHE A 126 2.03 6.96 -9.81
N THR A 127 2.83 7.16 -10.85
CA THR A 127 2.60 8.23 -11.85
C THR A 127 1.19 8.18 -12.44
N TRP A 128 0.61 6.99 -12.63
CA TRP A 128 -0.79 6.83 -13.08
C TRP A 128 -1.81 7.55 -12.19
N THR A 129 -1.56 7.69 -10.88
CA THR A 129 -2.44 8.43 -9.97
C THR A 129 -2.34 9.95 -10.13
N GLN A 130 -1.27 10.44 -10.74
CA GLN A 130 -1.00 11.87 -10.91
C GLN A 130 -1.50 12.40 -12.26
N MET A 131 -1.80 11.53 -13.22
CA MET A 131 -2.15 11.92 -14.59
C MET A 131 -3.59 12.45 -14.74
N CYS A 132 -4.51 11.98 -13.89
CA CYS A 132 -5.90 12.43 -13.91
C CYS A 132 -6.57 12.14 -12.57
N ASP A 133 -7.54 12.98 -12.21
CA ASP A 133 -8.40 12.73 -11.06
C ASP A 133 -9.24 11.47 -11.28
N ILE A 134 -9.55 10.76 -10.19
CA ILE A 134 -10.33 9.51 -10.23
C ILE A 134 -11.70 9.65 -10.90
N LYS A 135 -12.34 10.80 -10.74
CA LYS A 135 -13.65 11.11 -11.34
C LYS A 135 -13.60 11.32 -12.85
N ASP A 136 -12.42 11.63 -13.40
CA ASP A 136 -12.24 11.95 -14.82
C ASP A 136 -11.80 10.73 -15.65
N VAL A 137 -11.67 9.57 -15.00
CA VAL A 137 -11.34 8.30 -15.66
C VAL A 137 -12.50 7.85 -16.53
N LYS A 138 -12.19 7.57 -17.80
CA LYS A 138 -13.17 7.08 -18.79
C LYS A 138 -12.82 5.71 -19.35
N VAL A 139 -11.53 5.41 -19.47
CA VAL A 139 -11.03 4.18 -20.07
C VAL A 139 -9.93 3.62 -19.18
N VAL A 140 -10.00 2.31 -18.92
CA VAL A 140 -8.99 1.58 -18.18
C VAL A 140 -8.27 0.61 -19.11
N ILE A 141 -6.96 0.76 -19.26
CA ILE A 141 -6.08 -0.14 -19.99
C ILE A 141 -5.23 -0.89 -18.96
N LEU A 142 -5.34 -2.21 -18.90
CA LEU A 142 -4.59 -3.01 -17.94
C LEU A 142 -3.35 -3.61 -18.63
N GLY A 143 -2.17 -3.34 -18.07
CA GLY A 143 -0.93 -4.02 -18.44
C GLY A 143 -0.64 -5.18 -17.47
N GLN A 144 0.25 -6.08 -17.88
CA GLN A 144 0.73 -7.17 -17.02
C GLN A 144 1.81 -6.67 -16.07
N ASP A 145 3.01 -6.40 -16.60
CA ASP A 145 4.19 -5.99 -15.83
C ASP A 145 4.82 -4.72 -16.45
N PRO A 146 5.56 -3.92 -15.66
CA PRO A 146 6.36 -2.82 -16.20
C PRO A 146 7.44 -3.33 -17.16
N TYR A 147 7.86 -2.48 -18.11
CA TYR A 147 9.08 -2.73 -18.86
C TYR A 147 10.29 -2.85 -17.92
N HIS A 148 11.16 -3.82 -18.19
CA HIS A 148 12.32 -4.14 -17.35
C HIS A 148 13.65 -3.62 -17.90
N GLY A 149 13.63 -2.90 -19.03
CA GLY A 149 14.81 -2.25 -19.58
C GLY A 149 15.07 -0.87 -18.94
N PRO A 150 16.33 -0.41 -18.95
CA PRO A 150 16.69 0.89 -18.41
C PRO A 150 15.90 2.01 -19.10
N ASN A 151 15.38 2.94 -18.29
CA ASN A 151 14.60 4.12 -18.71
C ASN A 151 13.29 3.83 -19.48
N GLN A 152 12.83 2.58 -19.53
CA GLN A 152 11.60 2.24 -20.24
C GLN A 152 10.35 2.50 -19.40
N ALA A 153 10.26 1.91 -18.20
CA ALA A 153 9.09 2.03 -17.35
C ALA A 153 9.10 3.33 -16.54
N HIS A 154 7.96 4.03 -16.56
CA HIS A 154 7.76 5.28 -15.82
C HIS A 154 6.37 5.39 -15.16
N GLY A 155 5.76 4.25 -14.82
CA GLY A 155 4.48 4.21 -14.10
C GLY A 155 3.22 4.31 -14.95
N LEU A 156 3.32 4.26 -16.28
CA LEU A 156 2.19 4.16 -17.20
C LEU A 156 2.35 2.93 -18.10
N CYS A 157 1.31 2.12 -18.22
CA CYS A 157 1.36 0.89 -18.99
C CYS A 157 1.54 1.18 -20.50
N PHE A 158 2.37 0.39 -21.18
CA PHE A 158 2.67 0.51 -22.62
C PHE A 158 3.29 1.86 -23.08
N SER A 159 3.70 2.70 -22.14
CA SER A 159 4.32 4.00 -22.39
C SER A 159 5.82 3.98 -22.09
N VAL A 160 6.58 4.79 -22.83
CA VAL A 160 8.00 5.07 -22.60
C VAL A 160 8.26 6.58 -22.70
N GLN A 161 9.22 7.11 -21.97
CA GLN A 161 9.61 8.52 -22.08
C GLN A 161 10.50 8.73 -23.31
N ARG A 162 10.37 9.88 -23.97
CA ARG A 162 11.34 10.28 -25.01
C ARG A 162 12.71 10.46 -24.34
N PRO A 163 13.83 10.11 -25.01
CA PRO A 163 13.93 9.63 -26.40
C PRO A 163 13.88 8.10 -26.57
N VAL A 164 13.47 7.35 -25.54
CA VAL A 164 13.50 5.87 -25.57
C VAL A 164 12.52 5.35 -26.62
N PRO A 165 12.96 4.47 -27.55
CA PRO A 165 12.09 3.93 -28.58
C PRO A 165 11.02 3.00 -27.96
N PRO A 166 9.76 3.04 -28.44
CA PRO A 166 8.72 2.14 -27.98
C PRO A 166 9.06 0.67 -28.27
N PRO A 167 8.76 -0.26 -27.36
CA PRO A 167 8.95 -1.68 -27.62
C PRO A 167 8.06 -2.16 -28.78
N PRO A 168 8.56 -3.03 -29.68
CA PRO A 168 7.92 -3.31 -30.95
C PRO A 168 6.54 -3.99 -30.84
N ARG A 169 6.34 -4.88 -29.86
CA ARG A 169 5.10 -5.68 -29.73
C ARG A 169 4.05 -5.10 -28.80
N TYR A 170 4.46 -4.35 -27.79
CA TYR A 170 3.58 -3.91 -26.69
C TYR A 170 3.55 -2.40 -26.54
N SER A 171 3.72 -1.64 -27.62
CA SER A 171 3.56 -0.18 -27.56
C SER A 171 2.09 0.19 -27.41
N CYS A 172 1.82 1.35 -26.79
CA CYS A 172 0.46 1.91 -26.70
C CYS A 172 -0.22 1.99 -28.08
N PHE A 173 0.53 2.33 -29.14
CA PHE A 173 0.01 2.39 -30.50
C PHE A 173 -0.44 1.02 -31.02
N THR A 174 0.34 -0.03 -30.76
CA THR A 174 -0.01 -1.41 -31.14
C THR A 174 -1.26 -1.86 -30.39
N VAL A 175 -1.33 -1.62 -29.07
CA VAL A 175 -2.48 -1.98 -28.24
C VAL A 175 -3.75 -1.28 -28.72
N TRP A 176 -3.67 0.04 -28.96
CA TRP A 176 -4.81 0.82 -29.44
C TRP A 176 -5.29 0.36 -30.82
N ARG A 177 -4.36 0.09 -31.75
CA ARG A 177 -4.71 -0.45 -33.08
C ARG A 177 -5.47 -1.77 -32.98
N THR A 178 -5.04 -2.68 -32.11
CA THR A 178 -5.72 -3.96 -31.91
C THR A 178 -7.09 -3.77 -31.28
N PHE A 179 -7.21 -2.90 -30.28
CA PHE A 179 -8.48 -2.57 -29.63
C PHE A 179 -9.49 -1.99 -30.63
N ILE A 180 -9.11 -0.97 -31.39
CA ILE A 180 -9.98 -0.33 -32.38
C ILE A 180 -10.42 -1.32 -33.46
N LYS A 181 -9.51 -2.17 -33.97
CA LYS A 181 -9.88 -3.21 -34.93
C LYS A 181 -10.90 -4.20 -34.35
N SER A 182 -10.71 -4.64 -33.11
CA SER A 182 -11.63 -5.57 -32.45
C SER A 182 -13.01 -4.95 -32.20
N CYS A 183 -13.07 -3.65 -31.86
CA CYS A 183 -14.35 -2.98 -31.58
C CYS A 183 -15.12 -2.56 -32.84
N LEU A 184 -14.44 -2.37 -33.97
CA LEU A 184 -15.07 -2.02 -35.26
C LEU A 184 -15.52 -3.24 -36.07
N GLN A 185 -15.22 -4.45 -35.60
CA GLN A 185 -15.59 -5.72 -36.24
C GLN A 185 -16.80 -6.41 -35.56
N THR A 186 -17.44 -5.72 -34.62
CA THR A 186 -18.73 -6.08 -33.98
C THR A 186 -19.77 -5.07 -34.38
#